data_AF-A0A844IRD6-F1
#
_entry.id   AF-A0A844IRD6-F1
#
_cell.length_a   1.000
_cell.length_b   1.000
_cell.length_c   1.000
_cell.angle_alpha   90.00
_cell.angle_beta   90.00
_cell.angle_gamma   90.00
#
_symmetry.space_group_name_H-M   'P 1'
#
loop_
_entity.id
_entity.type
_entity.pdbx_description
1 polymer ?
#
loop_
_entity_poly.entity_id
_entity_poly.type
_entity_poly.pdbx_seq_one_letter_code
_entity_poly.pdbx_strand_id
1 'polypeptide(L)'
;MLELNLKDINLIIFPNWNQSRDIIFEELVKVCKTIINHPNTSVINLLIDTNNIDLEDAQFLLADVLLNICYDQNLESDDNNSPEFNLLKINSLEEYKGILPHLYSRVIVENENKELINQIGLEQIPAYTLDELNTKCIHISKDQSLISQQVENVNNIPFHNVIVRPNPDDDNPLWQYFCNNQKRLIYKWHQYFDIYHNHFSRFRGLPIKVLEIGVAHGGSLQMWKSYFGEQAYIYGIDIDPRCKQLEEERVEIFIGSQTDK
;
A
#
# COMPACT_ATOMS: atom_id res chain seq x y z
N MET A 1 6.92 13.63 17.61
CA MET A 1 6.87 12.33 18.29
C MET A 1 5.74 11.60 17.58
N LEU A 2 6.06 10.66 16.68
CA LEU A 2 5.06 9.90 15.93
C LEU A 2 4.83 8.61 16.72
N GLU A 3 3.69 8.52 17.37
CA GLU A 3 3.23 7.36 18.14
C GLU A 3 2.83 6.26 17.15
N LEU A 4 3.24 5.01 17.40
CA LEU A 4 2.71 3.85 16.68
C LEU A 4 1.20 3.78 16.94
N ASN A 5 0.39 3.85 15.88
CA ASN A 5 -1.06 3.72 15.96
C ASN A 5 -1.42 2.23 16.16
N LEU A 6 -1.08 1.69 17.33
CA LEU A 6 -1.38 0.31 17.70
C LEU A 6 -2.89 0.18 17.94
N LYS A 7 -3.50 -0.87 17.39
CA LYS A 7 -4.88 -1.25 17.70
C LYS A 7 -4.92 -2.30 18.80
N ASP A 8 -6.13 -2.72 19.18
CA ASP A 8 -6.32 -3.78 20.19
C ASP A 8 -5.68 -5.12 19.77
N ILE A 9 -5.62 -5.41 18.46
CA ILE A 9 -5.01 -6.61 17.90
C ILE A 9 -3.91 -6.19 16.91
N ASN A 10 -2.64 -6.29 17.33
CA ASN A 10 -1.49 -6.06 16.44
C ASN A 10 -0.91 -7.39 15.96
N LEU A 11 -1.06 -7.69 14.68
CA LEU A 11 -0.50 -8.86 14.02
C LEU A 11 0.82 -8.47 13.35
N ILE A 12 1.73 -9.43 13.17
CA ILE A 12 2.97 -9.20 12.41
C ILE A 12 3.21 -10.30 11.36
N ILE A 13 3.73 -9.91 10.20
CA ILE A 13 4.28 -10.82 9.18
C ILE A 13 5.73 -10.46 8.85
N PHE A 14 6.48 -11.46 8.38
CA PHE A 14 7.87 -11.33 7.96
C PHE A 14 8.04 -11.84 6.52
N PRO A 15 7.60 -11.10 5.49
CA PRO A 15 7.77 -11.52 4.11
C PRO A 15 9.26 -11.71 3.79
N ASN A 16 9.59 -12.74 3.01
CA ASN A 16 10.95 -12.90 2.49
C ASN A 16 11.12 -12.07 1.20
N TRP A 17 11.49 -10.80 1.35
CA TRP A 17 11.67 -9.87 0.23
C TRP A 17 12.75 -10.26 -0.80
N ASN A 18 13.52 -11.33 -0.57
CA ASN A 18 14.41 -11.91 -1.57
C ASN A 18 13.68 -12.77 -2.63
N GLN A 19 12.39 -13.08 -2.43
CA GLN A 19 11.58 -13.76 -3.45
C GLN A 19 11.24 -12.81 -4.61
N SER A 20 10.69 -13.36 -5.70
CA SER A 20 10.20 -12.52 -6.80
C SER A 20 9.02 -11.67 -6.36
N ARG A 21 8.86 -10.50 -7.01
CA ARG A 21 7.76 -9.58 -6.75
C ARG A 21 6.38 -10.27 -6.85
N ASP A 22 6.19 -11.14 -7.84
CA ASP A 22 4.92 -11.84 -8.04
C ASP A 22 4.57 -12.77 -6.86
N ILE A 23 5.57 -13.47 -6.30
CA ILE A 23 5.38 -14.35 -5.13
C ILE A 23 4.95 -13.53 -3.92
N ILE A 24 5.66 -12.43 -3.64
CA ILE A 24 5.33 -11.56 -2.50
C ILE A 24 3.98 -10.88 -2.70
N PHE A 25 3.67 -10.45 -3.93
CA PHE A 25 2.37 -9.87 -4.26
C PHE A 25 1.23 -10.85 -3.96
N GLU A 26 1.29 -12.08 -4.48
CA GLU A 26 0.27 -13.10 -4.25
C GLU A 26 0.11 -13.43 -2.76
N GLU A 27 1.22 -13.51 -2.02
CA GLU A 27 1.24 -13.77 -0.59
C GLU A 27 0.58 -12.63 0.21
N LEU A 28 0.98 -11.38 -0.05
CA LEU A 28 0.38 -10.21 0.59
C LEU A 28 -1.11 -10.07 0.25
N VAL A 29 -1.53 -10.41 -0.98
CA VAL A 29 -2.95 -10.45 -1.36
C VAL A 29 -3.71 -11.44 -0.47
N LYS A 30 -3.20 -12.67 -0.30
CA LYS A 30 -3.85 -13.68 0.56
C LYS A 30 -3.99 -13.19 2.01
N VAL A 31 -2.92 -12.63 2.58
CA VAL A 31 -2.90 -12.14 3.96
C VAL A 31 -3.86 -10.97 4.14
N CYS A 32 -3.75 -9.93 3.30
CA CYS A 32 -4.58 -8.73 3.41
C CYS A 32 -6.06 -9.05 3.21
N LYS A 33 -6.42 -9.90 2.22
CA LYS A 33 -7.80 -10.37 2.03
C LYS A 33 -8.33 -11.11 3.26
N THR A 34 -7.50 -11.95 3.89
CA THR A 34 -7.88 -12.68 5.10
C THR A 34 -8.23 -11.73 6.24
N ILE A 35 -7.42 -10.69 6.44
CA ILE A 35 -7.62 -9.70 7.50
C ILE A 35 -8.81 -8.78 7.22
N ILE A 36 -8.98 -8.34 5.97
CA ILE A 36 -10.14 -7.51 5.56
C ILE A 36 -11.45 -8.26 5.81
N ASN A 37 -11.49 -9.56 5.52
CA ASN A 37 -12.68 -10.39 5.72
C ASN A 37 -12.86 -10.90 7.17
N HIS A 38 -11.94 -10.57 8.08
CA HIS A 38 -12.00 -11.06 9.45
C HIS A 38 -13.11 -10.37 10.25
N PRO A 39 -13.88 -11.07 11.11
CA PRO A 39 -14.98 -10.46 11.88
C PRO A 39 -14.58 -9.27 12.76
N ASN A 40 -13.33 -9.25 13.25
CA ASN A 40 -12.76 -8.18 14.08
C ASN A 40 -11.87 -7.22 13.27
N THR A 41 -12.07 -7.06 11.97
CA THR A 41 -11.16 -6.31 11.09
C THR A 41 -10.89 -4.86 11.55
N SER A 42 -11.90 -4.18 12.10
CA SER A 42 -11.80 -2.79 12.57
C SER A 42 -10.81 -2.57 13.70
N VAL A 43 -10.49 -3.60 14.49
CA VAL A 43 -9.56 -3.54 15.62
C VAL A 43 -8.23 -4.22 15.32
N ILE A 44 -7.99 -4.63 14.07
CA ILE A 44 -6.74 -5.27 13.63
C ILE A 44 -5.81 -4.24 12.99
N ASN A 45 -4.55 -4.28 13.40
CA ASN A 45 -3.42 -3.66 12.75
C ASN A 45 -2.44 -4.76 12.30
N LEU A 46 -2.14 -4.85 11.01
CA LEU A 46 -1.09 -5.73 10.49
C LEU A 46 0.20 -4.95 10.29
N LEU A 47 1.23 -5.36 11.02
CA LEU A 47 2.60 -4.91 10.84
C LEU A 47 3.31 -5.82 9.83
N ILE A 48 3.94 -5.21 8.83
CA ILE A 48 4.68 -5.91 7.77
C ILE A 48 6.14 -5.51 7.89
N ASP A 49 7.01 -6.44 8.30
CA ASP A 49 8.43 -6.18 8.38
C ASP A 49 9.02 -5.85 6.99
N THR A 50 9.88 -4.83 6.93
CA THR A 50 10.55 -4.38 5.70
C THR A 50 12.05 -4.66 5.71
N ASN A 51 12.53 -5.65 6.48
CA ASN A 51 13.94 -6.00 6.47
C ASN A 51 14.34 -6.56 5.09
N ASN A 52 15.46 -6.08 4.54
CA ASN A 52 15.97 -6.44 3.21
C ASN A 52 15.12 -5.96 2.00
N ILE A 53 14.33 -4.90 2.18
CA ILE A 53 13.72 -4.17 1.06
C ILE A 53 13.83 -2.66 1.29
N ASP A 54 13.84 -1.89 0.20
CA ASP A 54 13.64 -0.45 0.30
C ASP A 54 12.21 -0.13 0.78
N LEU A 55 12.08 0.88 1.65
CA LEU A 55 10.78 1.22 2.23
C LEU A 55 9.80 1.71 1.15
N GLU A 56 10.30 2.43 0.15
CA GLU A 56 9.48 2.93 -0.96
C GLU A 56 8.96 1.76 -1.80
N ASP A 57 9.81 0.79 -2.14
CA ASP A 57 9.41 -0.42 -2.86
C ASP A 57 8.38 -1.27 -2.09
N ALA A 58 8.51 -1.35 -0.76
CA ALA A 58 7.55 -2.05 0.09
C ALA A 58 6.21 -1.31 0.19
N GLN A 59 6.25 0.03 0.33
CA GLN A 59 5.06 0.89 0.26
C GLN A 59 4.34 0.71 -1.06
N PHE A 60 5.12 0.65 -2.13
CA PHE A 60 4.61 0.46 -3.46
C PHE A 60 3.88 -0.87 -3.61
N LEU A 61 4.55 -1.97 -3.27
CA LEU A 61 3.93 -3.28 -3.38
C LEU A 61 2.65 -3.40 -2.54
N LEU A 62 2.66 -2.87 -1.31
CA LEU A 62 1.49 -2.91 -0.43
C LEU A 62 0.30 -2.15 -1.02
N ALA A 63 0.53 -0.96 -1.59
CA ALA A 63 -0.55 -0.20 -2.22
C ALA A 63 -1.11 -0.90 -3.47
N ASP A 64 -0.25 -1.53 -4.30
CA ASP A 64 -0.71 -2.35 -5.43
C ASP A 64 -1.59 -3.52 -4.96
N VAL A 65 -1.19 -4.19 -3.87
CA VAL A 65 -1.95 -5.28 -3.25
C VAL A 65 -3.33 -4.80 -2.79
N LEU A 66 -3.39 -3.70 -2.04
CA LEU A 66 -4.65 -3.17 -1.50
C LEU A 66 -5.59 -2.72 -2.62
N LEU A 67 -5.06 -2.06 -3.64
CA LEU A 67 -5.84 -1.64 -4.80
C LEU A 67 -6.42 -2.84 -5.56
N ASN A 68 -5.62 -3.87 -5.79
CA ASN A 68 -6.07 -5.12 -6.41
C ASN A 68 -7.22 -5.77 -5.62
N ILE A 69 -7.19 -5.72 -4.29
CA ILE A 69 -8.26 -6.25 -3.44
C ILE A 69 -9.53 -5.41 -3.54
N CYS A 70 -9.40 -4.08 -3.48
CA CYS A 70 -10.54 -3.16 -3.59
C CYS A 70 -11.29 -3.35 -4.91
N TYR A 71 -10.57 -3.50 -6.02
CA TYR A 71 -11.17 -3.79 -7.32
C TYR A 71 -11.86 -5.16 -7.38
N ASP A 72 -11.27 -6.20 -6.79
CA ASP A 72 -11.81 -7.56 -6.82
C ASP A 72 -13.10 -7.70 -5.98
N GLN A 73 -13.19 -7.00 -4.86
CA GLN A 73 -14.28 -7.15 -3.89
C GLN A 73 -15.36 -6.06 -3.94
N ASN A 74 -15.22 -5.03 -4.81
CA ASN A 74 -16.10 -3.85 -4.82
C ASN A 74 -16.28 -3.24 -3.41
N LEU A 75 -15.20 -3.20 -2.61
CA LEU A 75 -15.26 -2.68 -1.24
C LEU A 75 -15.51 -1.17 -1.27
N GLU A 76 -16.60 -0.72 -0.65
CA GLU A 76 -16.78 0.69 -0.31
C GLU A 76 -15.89 1.03 0.89
N SER A 77 -15.26 2.21 0.89
CA SER A 77 -14.42 2.67 1.98
C SER A 77 -15.27 3.05 3.20
N ASP A 78 -15.45 2.11 4.13
CA ASP A 78 -15.88 2.41 5.50
C ASP A 78 -14.64 2.56 6.39
N ASP A 79 -14.21 3.81 6.57
CA ASP A 79 -13.02 4.15 7.37
C ASP A 79 -13.14 3.71 8.83
N ASN A 80 -14.36 3.57 9.36
CA ASN A 80 -14.58 3.14 10.75
C ASN A 80 -14.56 1.62 10.92
N ASN A 81 -14.62 0.86 9.82
CA ASN A 81 -14.70 -0.59 9.85
C ASN A 81 -13.63 -1.27 8.97
N SER A 82 -12.42 -0.69 8.95
CA SER A 82 -11.30 -1.19 8.15
C SER A 82 -10.08 -1.54 9.01
N PRO A 83 -9.29 -2.54 8.59
CA PRO A 83 -8.02 -2.86 9.23
C PRO A 83 -6.95 -1.84 8.87
N GLU A 84 -5.97 -1.68 9.75
CA GLU A 84 -4.75 -0.93 9.46
C GLU A 84 -3.65 -1.86 8.94
N PHE A 85 -2.89 -1.38 7.95
CA PHE A 85 -1.74 -2.07 7.37
C PHE A 85 -0.56 -1.11 7.46
N ASN A 86 0.47 -1.50 8.21
CA ASN A 86 1.60 -0.64 8.52
C ASN A 86 2.91 -1.35 8.20
N LEU A 87 3.81 -0.65 7.52
CA LEU A 87 5.15 -1.13 7.23
C LEU A 87 6.06 -0.83 8.41
N LEU A 88 6.81 -1.84 8.82
CA LEU A 88 7.65 -1.81 10.00
C LEU A 88 9.11 -1.89 9.60
N LYS A 89 9.79 -0.75 9.67
CA LYS A 89 11.23 -0.66 9.48
C LYS A 89 11.93 -0.67 10.83
N ILE A 90 12.53 -1.80 11.17
CA ILE A 90 13.33 -1.96 12.39
C ILE A 90 14.80 -2.15 12.03
N ASN A 91 15.67 -1.39 12.68
CA ASN A 91 17.10 -1.37 12.40
C ASN A 91 17.91 -2.16 13.43
N SER A 92 17.30 -2.63 14.52
CA SER A 92 17.98 -3.36 15.58
C SER A 92 17.14 -4.43 16.27
N LEU A 93 17.80 -5.44 16.84
CA LEU A 93 17.16 -6.50 17.63
C LEU A 93 16.49 -5.96 18.90
N GLU A 94 17.02 -4.89 19.48
CA GLU A 94 16.46 -4.27 20.69
C GLU A 94 15.16 -3.53 20.40
N GLU A 95 15.05 -2.89 19.23
CA GLU A 95 13.78 -2.34 18.74
C GLU A 95 12.72 -3.43 18.57
N TYR A 96 13.12 -4.61 18.06
CA TYR A 96 12.23 -5.77 17.98
C TYR A 96 11.71 -6.20 19.36
N LYS A 97 12.58 -6.27 20.37
CA LYS A 97 12.16 -6.60 21.75
C LYS A 97 11.19 -5.58 22.32
N GLY A 98 11.33 -4.31 21.97
CA GLY A 98 10.44 -3.23 22.41
C GLY A 98 9.00 -3.39 21.90
N ILE A 99 8.80 -3.96 20.71
CA ILE A 99 7.46 -4.17 20.15
C ILE A 99 6.80 -5.48 20.59
N LEU A 100 7.58 -6.50 20.98
CA LEU A 100 7.04 -7.83 21.34
C LEU A 100 5.84 -7.78 22.31
N PRO A 101 5.85 -6.96 23.39
CA PRO A 101 4.72 -6.90 24.33
C PRO A 101 3.42 -6.37 23.73
N HIS A 102 3.50 -5.70 22.58
CA HIS A 102 2.37 -5.07 21.90
C HIS A 102 1.83 -5.95 20.76
N LEU A 103 2.54 -7.01 20.39
CA LEU A 103 2.14 -7.96 19.36
C LEU A 103 1.19 -9.00 19.95
N TYR A 104 0.04 -9.17 19.30
CA TYR A 104 -0.90 -10.23 19.61
C TYR A 104 -0.40 -11.59 19.11
N SER A 105 0.04 -11.65 17.84
CA SER A 105 0.57 -12.88 17.24
C SER A 105 1.29 -12.63 15.92
N ARG A 106 2.14 -13.57 15.51
CA ARG A 106 2.68 -13.66 14.15
C ARG A 106 1.71 -14.40 13.24
N VAL A 107 1.50 -13.90 12.03
CA VAL A 107 0.82 -14.64 10.96
C VAL A 107 1.87 -15.35 10.12
N ILE A 108 1.72 -16.67 9.98
CA ILE A 108 2.64 -17.50 9.21
C ILE A 108 2.30 -17.35 7.73
N VAL A 109 3.28 -16.91 6.95
CA VAL A 109 3.19 -16.81 5.49
C VAL A 109 4.06 -17.89 4.83
N GLU A 110 3.77 -18.24 3.57
CA GLU A 110 4.41 -19.38 2.89
C GLU A 110 5.93 -19.18 2.79
N ASN A 111 6.35 -17.96 2.46
CA ASN A 111 7.74 -17.57 2.23
C ASN A 111 8.21 -16.57 3.28
N GLU A 112 8.15 -16.94 4.56
CA GLU A 112 8.62 -16.05 5.64
C GLU A 112 10.16 -15.99 5.76
N ASN A 113 10.67 -14.86 6.26
CA ASN A 113 12.08 -14.65 6.55
C ASN A 113 12.50 -15.41 7.82
N LYS A 114 12.66 -16.74 7.69
CA LYS A 114 13.01 -17.64 8.79
C LYS A 114 14.32 -17.30 9.48
N GLU A 115 15.28 -16.76 8.74
CA GLU A 115 16.57 -16.36 9.30
C GLU A 115 16.38 -15.24 10.34
N LEU A 116 15.65 -14.19 9.97
CA LEU A 116 15.34 -13.08 10.86
C LEU A 116 14.46 -13.53 12.05
N ILE A 117 13.45 -14.36 11.79
CA ILE A 117 12.57 -14.90 12.85
C ILE A 117 13.37 -15.66 13.91
N ASN A 118 14.32 -16.51 13.48
CA ASN A 118 15.19 -17.26 14.38
C ASN A 118 16.15 -16.35 15.16
N GLN A 119 16.63 -15.26 14.55
CA GLN A 119 17.50 -14.29 15.22
C GLN A 119 16.76 -13.46 16.28
N ILE A 120 15.50 -13.10 16.04
CA ILE A 120 14.67 -12.30 16.97
C ILE A 120 14.24 -13.12 18.20
N GLY A 121 14.08 -14.44 18.06
CA GLY A 121 13.59 -15.28 19.16
C GLY A 121 12.08 -15.11 19.41
N LEU A 122 11.29 -15.08 18.32
CA LEU A 122 9.83 -14.91 18.34
C LEU A 122 9.04 -16.06 18.97
N GLU A 123 9.68 -17.01 19.67
CA GLU A 123 9.04 -18.13 20.36
C GLU A 123 8.07 -17.69 21.47
N GLN A 124 8.15 -16.42 21.88
CA GLN A 124 7.33 -15.86 22.95
C GLN A 124 5.94 -15.42 22.51
N ILE A 125 5.70 -15.27 21.20
CA ILE A 125 4.38 -14.87 20.68
C ILE A 125 3.71 -16.03 19.93
N PRO A 126 2.38 -16.19 20.04
CA PRO A 126 1.65 -17.17 19.25
C PRO A 126 1.88 -16.96 17.75
N ALA A 127 1.90 -18.05 16.99
CA ALA A 127 1.94 -18.03 15.54
C ALA A 127 0.72 -18.76 14.98
N TYR A 128 0.02 -18.14 14.04
CA TYR A 128 -1.19 -18.69 13.43
C TYR A 128 -1.03 -18.75 11.90
N THR A 129 -1.52 -19.83 11.29
CA THR A 129 -1.73 -19.85 9.83
C THR A 129 -2.91 -18.97 9.44
N LEU A 130 -3.05 -18.65 8.15
CA LEU A 130 -4.21 -17.91 7.64
C LEU A 130 -5.54 -18.62 7.93
N ASP A 131 -5.57 -19.95 7.85
CA ASP A 131 -6.76 -20.76 8.16
C ASP A 131 -7.11 -20.71 9.66
N GLU A 132 -6.09 -20.73 10.52
CA GLU A 132 -6.29 -20.62 11.97
C GLU A 132 -6.79 -19.24 12.36
N LEU A 133 -6.34 -18.17 11.68
CA LEU A 133 -6.80 -16.81 11.91
C LEU A 133 -8.31 -16.67 11.62
N ASN A 134 -8.82 -17.37 10.60
CA ASN A 134 -10.24 -17.36 10.24
C ASN A 134 -11.12 -18.21 11.17
N THR A 135 -10.58 -19.30 11.73
CA THR A 135 -11.36 -20.32 12.46
C THR A 135 -11.32 -20.13 13.97
N LYS A 136 -10.19 -19.68 14.51
CA LYS A 136 -10.09 -19.25 15.90
C LYS A 136 -10.62 -17.82 15.92
N CYS A 137 -11.89 -17.64 16.31
CA CYS A 137 -12.35 -16.31 16.74
C CYS A 137 -11.29 -15.78 17.70
N ILE A 138 -10.55 -14.74 17.29
CA ILE A 138 -9.58 -14.07 18.13
C ILE A 138 -10.40 -13.43 19.25
N HIS A 139 -10.62 -14.19 20.31
CA HIS A 139 -11.36 -13.74 21.48
C HIS A 139 -10.46 -12.74 22.19
N ILE A 140 -10.90 -11.49 22.23
CA ILE A 140 -10.32 -10.47 23.10
C ILE A 140 -10.64 -10.90 24.54
N SER A 141 -9.91 -11.87 25.08
CA SER A 141 -9.86 -12.06 26.53
C SER A 141 -8.97 -10.96 27.06
N LYS A 142 -9.59 -9.89 27.55
CA LYS A 142 -8.96 -8.93 28.46
C LYS A 142 -8.41 -9.69 29.66
N ASP A 143 -7.17 -10.13 29.59
CA ASP A 143 -6.36 -10.33 30.79
C ASP A 143 -5.27 -9.24 30.78
N GLN A 144 -5.73 -8.00 30.96
CA GLN A 144 -4.89 -6.81 31.13
C GLN A 144 -4.12 -6.80 32.48
N SER A 145 -4.04 -7.93 33.17
CA SER A 145 -3.45 -8.01 34.50
C SER A 145 -1.92 -8.10 34.51
N LEU A 146 -1.26 -8.31 33.35
CA LEU A 146 0.20 -8.47 33.27
C LEU A 146 0.97 -7.34 32.56
N ILE A 147 0.30 -6.39 31.89
CA ILE A 147 1.00 -5.32 31.13
C ILE A 147 0.97 -3.95 31.85
N SER A 148 0.16 -3.82 32.90
CA SER A 148 -0.11 -2.53 33.56
C SER A 148 0.97 -2.03 34.55
N GLN A 149 2.22 -2.51 34.50
CA GLN A 149 3.25 -2.07 35.46
C GLN A 149 4.59 -1.57 34.89
N GLN A 150 4.75 -1.38 33.58
CA GLN A 150 5.98 -0.79 33.05
C GLN A 150 5.71 0.22 31.93
N VAL A 151 4.92 1.26 32.26
CA VAL A 151 4.82 2.46 31.43
C VAL A 151 5.64 3.56 32.10
N GLU A 152 6.94 3.59 31.84
CA GLU A 152 7.79 4.77 31.96
C GLU A 152 9.11 4.47 31.20
N ASN A 153 9.32 5.16 30.06
CA ASN A 153 10.54 5.25 29.23
C ASN A 153 10.55 4.61 27.83
N VAL A 154 9.64 5.01 26.93
CA VAL A 154 9.87 4.84 25.46
C VAL A 154 9.62 6.13 24.66
N ASN A 155 9.72 7.31 25.29
CA ASN A 155 9.42 8.59 24.62
C ASN A 155 10.54 9.16 23.71
N ASN A 156 11.54 8.36 23.30
CA ASN A 156 12.69 8.88 22.53
C ASN A 156 13.16 7.93 21.41
N ILE A 157 12.24 7.43 20.58
CA ILE A 157 12.64 6.80 19.32
C ILE A 157 12.20 7.68 18.14
N PRO A 158 13.13 8.22 17.33
CA PRO A 158 12.80 9.06 16.19
C PRO A 158 12.43 8.18 14.99
N PHE A 159 11.13 8.10 14.66
CA PHE A 159 10.65 7.44 13.45
C PHE A 159 10.17 8.47 12.43
N HIS A 160 10.78 8.47 11.25
CA HIS A 160 10.34 9.21 10.05
C HIS A 160 9.67 8.24 9.07
N ASN A 161 8.60 8.73 8.45
CA ASN A 161 7.84 8.18 7.32
C ASN A 161 6.73 7.19 7.67
N VAL A 162 5.62 7.73 8.19
CA VAL A 162 4.27 7.16 8.03
C VAL A 162 3.55 8.04 7.01
N ILE A 163 3.17 7.48 5.86
CA ILE A 163 2.23 8.13 4.95
C ILE A 163 0.84 7.66 5.34
N VAL A 164 0.08 8.59 5.91
CA VAL A 164 -1.34 8.47 6.21
C VAL A 164 -2.11 8.30 4.89
N ARG A 165 -3.13 7.43 4.91
CA ARG A 165 -4.04 7.10 3.81
C ARG A 165 -4.71 8.34 3.17
N PRO A 166 -5.29 8.19 1.96
CA PRO A 166 -5.95 9.26 1.21
C PRO A 166 -7.03 9.90 2.06
N ASN A 167 -7.01 11.22 2.11
CA ASN A 167 -8.05 12.00 2.75
C ASN A 167 -9.38 11.77 2.00
N PRO A 168 -10.47 11.30 2.63
CA PRO A 168 -11.78 11.15 1.99
C PRO A 168 -12.41 12.50 1.60
N ASP A 169 -11.90 13.61 2.16
CA ASP A 169 -12.22 14.98 1.75
C ASP A 169 -11.22 15.55 0.72
N ASP A 170 -10.45 14.71 0.03
CA ASP A 170 -9.50 15.19 -0.96
C ASP A 170 -10.22 15.72 -2.21
N ASP A 171 -10.31 17.06 -2.28
CA ASP A 171 -10.75 17.83 -3.45
C ASP A 171 -9.81 17.66 -4.67
N ASN A 172 -8.77 16.81 -4.57
CA ASN A 172 -7.87 16.54 -5.67
C ASN A 172 -8.60 15.85 -6.84
N PRO A 173 -8.79 16.54 -7.97
CA PRO A 173 -9.54 16.00 -9.09
C PRO A 173 -8.85 14.81 -9.78
N LEU A 174 -7.53 14.64 -9.59
CA LEU A 174 -6.82 13.46 -10.11
C LEU A 174 -7.16 12.22 -9.28
N TRP A 175 -7.20 12.36 -7.95
CA TRP A 175 -7.60 11.28 -7.06
C TRP A 175 -9.06 10.90 -7.29
N GLN A 176 -9.95 11.88 -7.41
CA GLN A 176 -11.36 11.65 -7.74
C GLN A 176 -11.52 10.94 -9.10
N TYR A 177 -10.77 11.35 -10.13
CA TYR A 177 -10.79 10.65 -11.41
C TYR A 177 -10.31 9.20 -11.25
N PHE A 178 -9.21 8.99 -10.53
CA PHE A 178 -8.62 7.68 -10.32
C PHE A 178 -9.60 6.71 -9.63
N CYS A 179 -10.24 7.15 -8.53
CA CYS A 179 -11.21 6.33 -7.79
C CYS A 179 -12.45 5.97 -8.62
N ASN A 180 -12.93 6.92 -9.43
CA ASN A 180 -14.14 6.73 -10.23
C ASN A 180 -13.87 6.13 -11.62
N ASN A 181 -12.61 5.85 -11.96
CA ASN A 181 -12.24 5.38 -13.29
C ASN A 181 -12.62 3.90 -13.47
N GLN A 182 -13.60 3.67 -14.33
CA GLN A 182 -14.02 2.33 -14.79
C GLN A 182 -13.50 1.99 -16.19
N LYS A 183 -12.63 2.83 -16.77
CA LYS A 183 -12.12 2.69 -18.14
C LYS A 183 -10.81 1.90 -18.14
N ARG A 184 -9.73 2.49 -18.63
CA ARG A 184 -8.44 1.82 -18.77
C ARG A 184 -7.65 1.90 -17.47
N LEU A 185 -6.81 0.90 -17.22
CA LEU A 185 -5.99 0.83 -16.01
C LEU A 185 -5.03 2.03 -15.91
N ILE A 186 -4.91 2.56 -14.69
CA ILE A 186 -4.00 3.65 -14.35
C ILE A 186 -3.02 3.11 -13.30
N TYR A 187 -1.72 3.23 -13.58
CA TYR A 187 -0.67 2.93 -12.61
C TYR A 187 -0.01 4.24 -12.17
N LYS A 188 -0.43 4.77 -11.00
CA LYS A 188 0.14 5.96 -10.35
C LYS A 188 -0.02 5.82 -8.83
N TRP A 189 0.96 6.30 -8.07
CA TRP A 189 0.89 6.36 -6.61
C TRP A 189 -0.01 7.50 -6.15
N HIS A 190 -0.82 7.25 -5.12
CA HIS A 190 -1.67 8.25 -4.47
C HIS A 190 -0.92 9.56 -4.17
N GLN A 191 0.26 9.46 -3.56
CA GLN A 191 1.08 10.60 -3.16
C GLN A 191 1.52 11.49 -4.33
N TYR A 192 1.54 10.97 -5.56
CA TYR A 192 1.86 11.79 -6.73
C TYR A 192 0.70 12.70 -7.14
N PHE A 193 -0.55 12.39 -6.77
CA PHE A 193 -1.67 13.23 -7.19
C PHE A 193 -1.59 14.63 -6.59
N ASP A 194 -1.16 14.79 -5.34
CA ASP A 194 -0.97 16.12 -4.74
C ASP A 194 0.16 16.89 -5.41
N ILE A 195 1.27 16.21 -5.70
CA ILE A 195 2.42 16.79 -6.39
C ILE A 195 2.00 17.25 -7.80
N TYR A 196 1.34 16.37 -8.56
CA TYR A 196 0.82 16.71 -9.87
C TYR A 196 -0.17 17.87 -9.79
N HIS A 197 -1.09 17.86 -8.83
CA HIS A 197 -2.08 18.92 -8.70
C HIS A 197 -1.41 20.27 -8.42
N ASN A 198 -0.49 20.31 -7.46
CA ASN A 198 0.26 21.51 -7.10
C ASN A 198 1.04 22.10 -8.28
N HIS A 199 1.66 21.26 -9.12
CA HIS A 199 2.46 21.74 -10.24
C HIS A 199 1.65 22.05 -11.50
N PHE A 200 0.62 21.25 -11.78
CA PHE A 200 -0.10 21.23 -13.06
C PHE A 200 -1.45 21.93 -13.04
N SER A 201 -2.02 22.25 -11.87
CA SER A 201 -3.32 22.94 -11.74
C SER A 201 -3.41 24.20 -12.59
N ARG A 202 -2.31 24.98 -12.66
CA ARG A 202 -2.20 26.21 -13.47
C ARG A 202 -2.43 26.03 -14.97
N PHE A 203 -2.34 24.80 -15.48
CA PHE A 203 -2.48 24.50 -16.91
C PHE A 203 -3.86 23.96 -17.29
N ARG A 204 -4.76 23.76 -16.31
CA ARG A 204 -6.12 23.26 -16.57
C ARG A 204 -6.92 24.27 -17.39
N GLY A 205 -7.67 23.78 -18.37
CA GLY A 205 -8.48 24.57 -19.29
C GLY A 205 -7.68 25.30 -20.37
N LEU A 206 -6.35 25.20 -20.38
CA LEU A 206 -5.50 25.85 -21.39
C LEU A 206 -5.25 24.92 -22.60
N PRO A 207 -4.97 25.49 -23.79
CA PRO A 207 -4.65 24.72 -24.99
C PRO A 207 -3.20 24.20 -24.98
N ILE A 208 -2.90 23.29 -24.04
CA ILE A 208 -1.57 22.71 -23.85
C ILE A 208 -1.38 21.41 -24.63
N LYS A 209 -0.11 21.04 -24.83
CA LYS A 209 0.31 19.73 -25.32
C LYS A 209 1.11 19.04 -24.22
N VAL A 210 0.70 17.83 -23.84
CA VAL A 210 1.34 17.05 -22.78
C VAL A 210 1.93 15.80 -23.40
N LEU A 211 3.17 15.47 -23.04
CA LEU A 211 3.84 14.24 -23.45
C LEU A 211 4.04 13.33 -22.25
N GLU A 212 3.58 12.08 -22.33
CA GLU A 212 3.88 11.01 -21.38
C GLU A 212 4.74 9.95 -22.08
N ILE A 213 5.84 9.55 -21.42
CA ILE A 213 6.69 8.43 -21.85
C ILE A 213 6.34 7.24 -20.96
N GLY A 214 6.02 6.10 -21.59
CA GLY A 214 5.41 4.94 -20.93
C GLY A 214 3.90 5.05 -20.90
N VAL A 215 3.23 4.43 -21.88
CA VAL A 215 1.77 4.43 -22.04
C VAL A 215 1.13 3.25 -21.31
N ALA A 216 1.73 2.06 -21.41
CA ALA A 216 1.18 0.81 -20.88
C ALA A 216 -0.30 0.59 -21.28
N HIS A 217 -1.24 0.71 -20.32
CA HIS A 217 -2.67 0.53 -20.57
C HIS A 217 -3.42 1.81 -20.99
N GLY A 218 -2.74 2.96 -21.02
CA GLY A 218 -3.28 4.23 -21.51
C GLY A 218 -4.32 4.89 -20.62
N GLY A 219 -4.56 4.40 -19.39
CA GLY A 219 -5.47 5.06 -18.45
C GLY A 219 -4.95 6.41 -17.97
N SER A 220 -3.63 6.55 -17.78
CA SER A 220 -3.01 7.84 -17.41
C SER A 220 -3.23 8.89 -18.49
N LEU A 221 -3.17 8.52 -19.78
CA LEU A 221 -3.46 9.44 -20.89
C LEU A 221 -4.90 9.96 -20.83
N GLN A 222 -5.86 9.09 -20.53
CA GLN A 222 -7.27 9.49 -20.34
C GLN A 222 -7.46 10.38 -19.10
N MET A 223 -6.75 10.08 -18.02
CA MET A 223 -6.72 10.91 -16.81
C MET A 223 -6.17 12.31 -17.12
N TRP A 224 -5.04 12.43 -17.83
CA TRP A 224 -4.48 13.72 -18.23
C TRP A 224 -5.42 14.50 -19.15
N LYS A 225 -6.01 13.83 -20.15
CA LYS A 225 -7.02 14.42 -21.03
C LYS A 225 -8.21 14.99 -20.26
N SER A 226 -8.67 14.30 -19.21
CA SER A 226 -9.75 14.78 -18.33
C SER A 226 -9.29 15.94 -17.44
N TYR A 227 -8.13 15.79 -16.81
CA TYR A 227 -7.61 16.75 -15.82
C TYR A 227 -7.31 18.12 -16.43
N PHE A 228 -6.66 18.15 -17.61
CA PHE A 228 -6.28 19.38 -18.30
C PHE A 228 -7.41 20.01 -19.11
N GLY A 229 -8.47 19.27 -19.42
CA GLY A 229 -9.67 19.80 -20.08
C GLY A 229 -9.68 19.66 -21.62
N GLU A 230 -10.73 20.19 -22.23
CA GLU A 230 -11.08 19.91 -23.65
C GLU A 230 -10.08 20.45 -24.67
N GLN A 231 -9.35 21.52 -24.31
CA GLN A 231 -8.36 22.15 -25.19
C GLN A 231 -7.00 21.45 -25.17
N ALA A 232 -6.78 20.53 -24.24
CA ALA A 232 -5.51 19.82 -24.12
C ALA A 232 -5.41 18.67 -25.14
N TYR A 233 -4.19 18.49 -25.66
CA TYR A 233 -3.78 17.35 -26.48
C TYR A 233 -2.73 16.53 -25.74
N ILE A 234 -2.96 15.22 -25.65
CA ILE A 234 -2.07 14.30 -24.96
C ILE A 234 -1.31 13.46 -25.99
N TYR A 235 -0.01 13.36 -25.81
CA TYR A 235 0.89 12.55 -26.60
C TYR A 235 1.49 11.45 -25.71
N GLY A 236 1.50 10.22 -26.20
CA GLY A 236 2.16 9.09 -25.57
C GLY A 236 3.34 8.60 -26.39
N ILE A 237 4.40 8.13 -25.73
CA ILE A 237 5.47 7.34 -26.38
C ILE A 237 5.63 6.03 -25.63
N ASP A 238 5.60 4.92 -26.34
CA ASP A 238 5.86 3.60 -25.76
C ASP A 238 6.67 2.72 -26.73
N ILE A 239 7.47 1.81 -26.19
CA ILE A 239 8.22 0.84 -26.97
C ILE A 239 7.31 -0.30 -27.46
N ASP A 240 6.22 -0.58 -26.74
CA ASP A 240 5.27 -1.63 -27.08
C ASP A 240 4.33 -1.16 -28.20
N PRO A 241 4.40 -1.76 -29.41
CA PRO A 241 3.56 -1.37 -30.53
C PRO A 241 2.06 -1.56 -30.26
N ARG A 242 1.66 -2.41 -29.31
CA ARG A 242 0.26 -2.60 -28.92
C ARG A 242 -0.35 -1.33 -28.36
N CYS A 243 0.44 -0.44 -27.77
CA CYS A 243 -0.04 0.84 -27.24
C CYS A 243 -0.67 1.71 -28.32
N LYS A 244 -0.29 1.55 -29.60
CA LYS A 244 -0.87 2.31 -30.72
C LYS A 244 -2.39 2.14 -30.83
N GLN A 245 -2.94 0.98 -30.43
CA GLN A 245 -4.39 0.73 -30.47
C GLN A 245 -5.17 1.55 -29.43
N LEU A 246 -4.48 2.20 -28.49
CA LEU A 246 -5.07 2.99 -27.41
C LEU A 246 -5.30 4.46 -27.81
N GLU A 247 -4.90 4.86 -29.02
CA GLU A 247 -5.18 6.19 -29.55
C GLU A 247 -6.68 6.48 -29.55
N GLU A 248 -7.02 7.74 -29.29
CA GLU A 248 -8.38 8.23 -29.32
C GLU A 248 -8.37 9.73 -29.61
N GLU A 249 -9.55 10.33 -29.72
CA GLU A 249 -9.65 11.77 -29.95
C GLU A 249 -8.84 12.55 -28.90
N ARG A 250 -7.93 13.43 -29.36
CA ARG A 250 -6.98 14.22 -28.54
C ARG A 250 -5.91 13.41 -27.79
N VAL A 251 -5.75 12.12 -28.12
CA VAL A 251 -4.68 11.26 -27.60
C VAL A 251 -3.97 10.58 -28.77
N GLU A 252 -2.73 10.97 -29.03
CA GLU A 252 -1.88 10.41 -30.09
C GLU A 252 -0.69 9.68 -29.48
N ILE A 253 -0.34 8.50 -30.00
CA ILE A 253 0.70 7.63 -29.44
C ILE A 253 1.74 7.31 -30.50
N PHE A 254 3.00 7.56 -30.20
CA PHE A 254 4.14 7.18 -31.03
C PHE A 254 4.78 5.91 -30.48
N ILE A 255 5.22 5.04 -31.39
CA ILE A 255 5.96 3.83 -31.03
C ILE A 255 7.45 4.10 -31.21
N GLY A 256 8.21 4.00 -30.13
CA GLY A 256 9.63 4.30 -30.13
C GLY A 256 10.25 4.15 -28.74
N SER A 257 11.58 4.06 -28.70
CA SER A 257 12.30 4.03 -27.43
C SER A 257 12.62 5.44 -26.97
N GLN A 258 12.51 5.69 -25.66
CA GLN A 258 13.01 6.92 -25.05
C GLN A 258 14.53 7.12 -25.22
N THR A 259 15.25 6.06 -25.60
CA THR A 259 16.71 6.08 -25.83
C THR A 259 17.10 6.45 -27.26
N ASP A 260 16.13 6.55 -28.17
CA ASP A 260 16.39 6.90 -29.56
C ASP A 260 16.82 8.38 -29.65
N LYS A 261 17.93 8.63 -30.35
CA LYS A 261 18.60 9.93 -30.45
C LYS A 261 18.33 10.64 -31.77
#